data_AF-A0A2N6D348-F1
#
_entry.id   AF-A0A2N6D348-F1
#
_cell.length_a   1.000
_cell.length_b   1.000
_cell.length_c   1.000
_cell.angle_alpha   90.00
_cell.angle_beta   90.00
_cell.angle_gamma   90.00
#
_symmetry.space_group_name_H-M   'P 1'
#
loop_
_entity.id
_entity.type
_entity.pdbx_description
1 polymer ?
#
loop_
_entity_poly.entity_id
_entity_poly.type
_entity_poly.pdbx_seq_one_letter_code
_entity_poly.pdbx_strand_id
1 'polypeptide(L)'
;MKAGRGAIRTGRGDLPNPIETIGMSFKLLFFNERALMALMLNRKHTFNICFMYGVSLVIPFISLDGKIHPADFGQIVESVILTFIFIGLIYIYLPKKKGVFMATMRVILSFEAMSVFLPITFALNTEMLGYFHPMFLAWYLSLSIFAVSKIKGYGYILSGFVVFAAFMVTVLFPSFFI
;
A
#
# COMPACT_ATOMS: atom_id res chain seq x y z
N MET A 1 6.69 20.89 -24.23
CA MET A 1 6.26 20.06 -23.09
C MET A 1 7.42 19.89 -22.10
N LYS A 2 7.43 20.64 -20.99
CA LYS A 2 8.45 20.59 -19.92
C LYS A 2 7.90 19.84 -18.69
N ALA A 3 7.71 18.52 -18.77
CA ALA A 3 7.20 17.70 -17.65
C ALA A 3 8.18 16.61 -17.18
N GLY A 4 9.48 16.76 -17.46
CA GLY A 4 10.49 15.73 -17.19
C GLY A 4 11.62 16.09 -16.22
N ARG A 5 11.75 17.34 -15.77
CA ARG A 5 12.94 17.80 -15.00
C ARG A 5 12.74 17.93 -13.48
N GLY A 6 11.52 17.79 -12.97
CA GLY A 6 11.23 17.93 -11.53
C GLY A 6 11.36 16.64 -10.70
N ALA A 7 11.22 15.47 -11.32
CA ALA A 7 11.03 14.21 -10.59
C ALA A 7 12.33 13.56 -10.07
N ILE A 8 13.51 14.06 -10.45
CA ILE A 8 14.82 13.46 -10.11
C ILE A 8 15.78 14.53 -9.56
N ARG A 9 15.34 15.35 -8.61
CA ARG A 9 16.25 16.17 -7.80
C ARG A 9 16.55 15.44 -6.49
N THR A 10 17.47 14.49 -6.57
CA THR A 10 18.10 13.87 -5.40
C THR A 10 18.99 14.90 -4.69
N GLY A 11 18.61 15.30 -3.47
CA GLY A 11 19.58 15.74 -2.45
C GLY A 11 19.54 17.20 -1.98
N ARG A 12 19.02 18.17 -2.74
CA ARG A 12 18.96 19.59 -2.30
C ARG A 12 17.73 20.30 -2.89
N GLY A 13 16.62 20.23 -2.18
CA GLY A 13 15.38 20.92 -2.56
C GLY A 13 14.39 20.86 -1.42
N ASP A 14 13.28 21.56 -1.54
CA ASP A 14 12.25 21.61 -0.51
C ASP A 14 11.63 20.24 -0.22
N LEU A 15 10.97 20.11 0.93
CA LEU A 15 10.14 18.97 1.25
C LEU A 15 9.00 18.88 0.20
N PRO A 16 8.67 17.68 -0.32
CA PRO A 16 7.60 17.53 -1.29
C PRO A 16 6.29 17.94 -0.63
N ASN A 17 5.48 18.68 -1.36
CA ASN A 17 4.18 19.11 -0.89
C ASN A 17 3.30 17.84 -0.65
N PRO A 18 2.49 17.78 0.42
CA PRO A 18 1.51 16.70 0.62
C PRO A 18 0.68 16.39 -0.62
N ILE A 19 0.27 17.42 -1.38
CA ILE A 19 -0.49 17.27 -2.63
C ILE A 19 0.28 16.49 -3.70
N GLU A 20 1.59 16.73 -3.82
CA GLU A 20 2.43 15.98 -4.75
C GLU A 20 2.53 14.51 -4.35
N THR A 21 2.57 14.24 -3.04
CA THR A 21 2.65 12.88 -2.51
C THR A 21 1.33 12.12 -2.76
N ILE A 22 0.19 12.79 -2.56
CA ILE A 22 -1.13 12.26 -2.94
C ILE A 22 -1.16 11.98 -4.44
N GLY A 23 -0.76 12.94 -5.28
CA GLY A 23 -0.77 12.78 -6.72
C GLY A 23 0.13 11.64 -7.23
N MET A 24 1.28 11.42 -6.59
CA MET A 24 2.14 10.26 -6.91
C MET A 24 1.51 8.95 -6.45
N SER A 25 0.95 8.90 -5.24
CA SER A 25 0.27 7.70 -4.72
C SER A 25 -0.95 7.35 -5.56
N PHE A 26 -1.72 8.35 -6.00
CA PHE A 26 -2.85 8.16 -6.91
C PHE A 26 -2.41 7.67 -8.30
N LYS A 27 -1.31 8.20 -8.87
CA LYS A 27 -0.78 7.65 -10.14
C LYS A 27 -0.32 6.21 -10.00
N LEU A 28 0.21 5.85 -8.83
CA LEU A 28 0.68 4.49 -8.55
C LEU A 28 -0.45 3.45 -8.65
N LEU A 29 -1.68 3.85 -8.34
CA LEU A 29 -2.89 3.02 -8.45
C LEU A 29 -3.16 2.48 -9.85
N PHE A 30 -2.62 3.16 -10.87
CA PHE A 30 -2.74 2.78 -12.28
C PHE A 30 -1.44 2.16 -12.80
N PHE A 31 -0.70 1.44 -11.94
CA PHE A 31 0.53 0.73 -12.30
C PHE A 31 1.60 1.65 -12.91
N ASN A 32 1.67 2.91 -12.47
CA ASN A 32 2.58 3.88 -13.04
C ASN A 32 4.02 3.70 -12.51
N GLU A 33 4.91 3.19 -13.36
CA GLU A 33 6.32 2.95 -13.01
C GLU A 33 7.07 4.22 -12.61
N ARG A 34 6.77 5.37 -13.23
CA ARG A 34 7.43 6.63 -12.89
C ARG A 34 7.08 7.09 -11.48
N ALA A 35 5.81 6.93 -11.10
CA ALA A 35 5.36 7.23 -9.75
C ALA A 35 6.02 6.28 -8.73
N LEU A 36 6.11 4.99 -9.07
CA LEU A 36 6.79 4.00 -8.23
C LEU A 36 8.26 4.38 -7.99
N MET A 37 9.00 4.67 -9.04
CA MET A 37 10.42 5.04 -8.93
C MET A 37 10.60 6.36 -8.17
N ALA A 38 9.72 7.34 -8.36
CA ALA A 38 9.77 8.60 -7.62
C ALA A 38 9.57 8.38 -6.11
N LEU A 39 8.57 7.58 -5.72
CA LEU A 39 8.31 7.23 -4.32
C LEU A 39 9.44 6.39 -3.71
N MET A 40 10.05 5.48 -4.48
CA MET A 40 11.19 4.68 -4.04
C MET A 40 12.45 5.53 -3.82
N LEU A 41 12.77 6.45 -4.72
CA LEU A 41 14.03 7.20 -4.67
C LEU A 41 13.97 8.40 -3.71
N ASN A 42 12.82 9.07 -3.62
CA ASN A 42 12.70 10.29 -2.82
C ASN A 42 12.19 10.01 -1.40
N ARG A 43 13.14 9.94 -0.45
CA ARG A 43 12.85 9.67 0.98
C ARG A 43 11.99 10.73 1.65
N LYS A 44 11.87 11.92 1.07
CA LYS A 44 11.11 13.01 1.67
C LYS A 44 9.60 12.76 1.66
N HIS A 45 9.10 11.88 0.80
CA HIS A 45 7.68 11.48 0.83
C HIS A 45 7.32 10.61 2.04
N THR A 46 8.30 10.03 2.75
CA THR A 46 8.04 9.07 3.83
C THR A 46 7.09 9.63 4.88
N PHE A 47 7.35 10.86 5.36
CA PHE A 47 6.54 11.48 6.40
C PHE A 47 5.10 11.70 5.92
N ASN A 48 4.92 12.26 4.72
CA ASN A 48 3.60 12.48 4.13
C ASN A 48 2.84 11.16 3.93
N ILE A 49 3.52 10.09 3.50
CA ILE A 49 2.91 8.76 3.32
C ILE A 49 2.48 8.18 4.66
N CYS A 50 3.34 8.22 5.69
CA CYS A 50 2.98 7.75 7.02
C CYS A 50 1.79 8.53 7.59
N PHE A 51 1.74 9.85 7.36
CA PHE A 51 0.62 10.68 7.78
C PHE A 51 -0.67 10.30 7.04
N MET A 52 -0.64 10.17 5.71
CA MET A 52 -1.80 9.73 4.93
C MET A 52 -2.29 8.34 5.34
N TYR A 53 -1.36 7.41 5.58
CA TYR A 53 -1.68 6.08 6.11
C TYR A 53 -2.34 6.18 7.49
N GLY A 54 -1.77 6.96 8.40
CA GLY A 54 -2.35 7.22 9.72
C GLY A 54 -3.77 7.77 9.66
N VAL A 55 -4.04 8.71 8.75
CA VAL A 55 -5.39 9.23 8.51
C VAL A 55 -6.30 8.14 7.95
N SER A 56 -5.84 7.35 6.98
CA SER A 56 -6.65 6.29 6.35
C SER A 56 -7.11 5.21 7.33
N LEU A 57 -6.35 4.95 8.40
CA LEU A 57 -6.70 3.97 9.42
C LEU A 57 -7.93 4.36 10.26
N VAL A 58 -8.25 5.66 10.36
CA VAL A 58 -9.36 6.16 11.18
C VAL A 58 -10.63 6.37 10.35
N ILE A 59 -10.51 6.27 9.02
CA ILE A 59 -11.63 6.49 8.11
C ILE A 59 -12.58 5.29 8.18
N PRO A 60 -13.86 5.50 8.55
CA PRO A 60 -14.81 4.42 8.64
C PRO A 60 -15.19 3.89 7.25
N PHE A 61 -15.49 2.60 7.15
CA PHE A 61 -16.02 1.93 5.97
C PHE A 61 -16.91 0.74 6.36
N ILE A 62 -17.77 0.28 5.44
CA ILE A 62 -18.60 -0.90 5.63
C ILE A 62 -17.87 -2.14 5.11
N SER A 63 -17.62 -3.11 5.97
CA SER A 63 -17.00 -4.41 5.66
C SER A 63 -17.98 -5.38 4.98
N LEU A 64 -17.47 -6.53 4.55
CA LEU A 64 -18.27 -7.61 3.93
C LEU A 64 -19.43 -8.11 4.81
N ASP A 65 -19.26 -8.12 6.14
CA ASP A 65 -20.28 -8.52 7.10
C ASP A 65 -21.24 -7.38 7.47
N GLY A 66 -21.17 -6.25 6.74
CA GLY A 66 -22.06 -5.11 6.93
C GLY A 66 -21.75 -4.27 8.17
N LYS A 67 -20.66 -4.58 8.88
CA LYS A 67 -20.23 -3.82 10.06
C LYS A 67 -19.40 -2.60 9.64
N ILE A 68 -19.37 -1.61 10.51
CA ILE A 68 -18.54 -0.42 10.30
C ILE A 68 -17.17 -0.67 10.94
N HIS A 69 -16.11 -0.52 10.15
CA HIS A 69 -14.72 -0.59 10.57
C HIS A 69 -14.01 0.74 10.36
N PRO A 70 -13.07 1.16 11.23
CA PRO A 70 -12.73 0.52 12.50
C PRO A 70 -13.83 0.75 13.55
N ALA A 71 -14.18 -0.30 14.30
CA ALA A 71 -15.16 -0.23 15.40
C ALA A 71 -14.50 0.22 16.72
N ASP A 72 -13.22 -0.09 16.90
CA ASP A 72 -12.44 0.25 18.09
C ASP A 72 -10.96 0.47 17.77
N PHE A 73 -10.20 0.92 18.77
CA PHE A 73 -8.76 1.12 18.65
C PHE A 73 -7.98 -0.19 18.46
N GLY A 74 -8.49 -1.32 18.96
CA GLY A 74 -7.87 -2.62 18.80
C GLY A 74 -7.76 -3.03 17.34
N GLN A 75 -8.82 -2.83 16.56
CA GLN A 75 -8.83 -3.10 15.11
C GLN A 75 -7.85 -2.22 14.33
N ILE A 76 -7.67 -0.96 14.74
CA ILE A 76 -6.67 -0.06 14.15
C ILE A 76 -5.27 -0.62 14.38
N VAL A 77 -4.97 -1.02 15.62
CA VAL A 77 -3.67 -1.61 15.98
C VAL A 77 -3.44 -2.93 15.24
N GLU A 78 -4.45 -3.79 15.15
CA GLU A 78 -4.38 -5.04 14.39
C GLU A 78 -4.07 -4.79 12.91
N SER A 79 -4.77 -3.86 12.27
CA SER A 79 -4.54 -3.48 10.86
C SER A 79 -3.11 -2.97 10.64
N VAL A 80 -2.58 -2.19 11.58
CA VAL A 80 -1.19 -1.73 11.56
C VAL A 80 -0.21 -2.89 11.66
N ILE A 81 -0.42 -3.79 12.61
CA ILE A 81 0.44 -4.96 12.82
C ILE A 81 0.45 -5.84 11.58
N LEU A 82 -0.73 -6.18 11.02
CA LEU A 82 -0.85 -7.02 9.83
C LEU A 82 -0.17 -6.38 8.61
N THR A 83 -0.31 -5.07 8.41
CA THR A 83 0.39 -4.32 7.37
C THR A 83 1.91 -4.45 7.50
N PHE A 84 2.45 -4.27 8.72
CA PHE A 84 3.90 -4.39 8.94
C PHE A 84 4.40 -5.83 8.85
N ILE A 85 3.60 -6.82 9.25
CA ILE A 85 3.89 -8.25 9.03
C ILE A 85 3.96 -8.52 7.53
N PHE A 86 2.99 -8.07 6.75
CA PHE A 86 2.99 -8.24 5.30
C PHE A 86 4.21 -7.62 4.63
N ILE A 87 4.53 -6.36 4.97
CA ILE A 87 5.75 -5.67 4.48
C ILE A 87 7.01 -6.44 4.91
N GLY A 88 7.05 -6.91 6.15
CA GLY A 88 8.16 -7.68 6.72
C GLY A 88 8.37 -9.01 5.98
N LEU A 89 7.30 -9.75 5.71
CA LEU A 89 7.33 -11.00 4.96
C LEU A 89 7.80 -10.76 3.53
N ILE A 90 7.21 -9.80 2.81
CA ILE A 90 7.68 -9.41 1.48
C ILE A 90 9.18 -9.15 1.54
N TYR A 91 9.64 -8.35 2.50
CA TYR A 91 11.06 -8.03 2.68
C TYR A 91 11.97 -9.22 2.97
N ILE A 92 11.53 -10.21 3.74
CA ILE A 92 12.30 -11.44 4.00
C ILE A 92 12.56 -12.20 2.70
N TYR A 93 11.57 -12.25 1.81
CA TYR A 93 11.69 -12.85 0.48
C TYR A 93 12.50 -12.00 -0.51
N LEU A 94 12.98 -10.80 -0.14
CA LEU A 94 13.84 -9.95 -0.97
C LEU A 94 15.34 -10.26 -0.74
N PRO A 95 16.11 -10.70 -1.75
CA PRO A 95 17.53 -11.07 -1.58
C PRO A 95 18.51 -9.89 -1.37
N LYS A 96 18.05 -8.63 -1.38
CA LYS A 96 18.90 -7.44 -1.23
C LYS A 96 18.30 -6.58 -0.12
N LYS A 97 18.87 -6.70 1.08
CA LYS A 97 18.30 -6.18 2.33
C LYS A 97 18.60 -4.69 2.58
N LYS A 98 19.76 -4.19 2.12
CA LYS A 98 20.19 -2.80 2.42
C LYS A 98 19.38 -1.76 1.63
N GLY A 99 18.65 -0.89 2.34
CA GLY A 99 17.92 0.27 1.78
C GLY A 99 16.60 -0.05 1.06
N VAL A 100 16.35 -1.32 0.73
CA VAL A 100 15.13 -1.77 0.03
C VAL A 100 13.92 -1.81 0.96
N PHE A 101 14.10 -2.06 2.26
CA PHE A 101 13.00 -2.08 3.23
C PHE A 101 12.23 -0.76 3.25
N MET A 102 12.93 0.37 3.46
CA MET A 102 12.29 1.70 3.50
C MET A 102 11.67 2.13 2.17
N ALA A 103 12.18 1.63 1.05
CA ALA A 103 11.56 1.86 -0.26
C ALA A 103 10.28 1.02 -0.42
N THR A 104 10.33 -0.25 -0.04
CA THR A 104 9.18 -1.16 -0.07
C THR A 104 8.08 -0.67 0.87
N MET A 105 8.43 -0.33 2.11
CA MET A 105 7.52 0.23 3.10
C MET A 105 6.82 1.47 2.57
N ARG A 106 7.54 2.45 2.00
CA ARG A 106 6.90 3.63 1.41
C ARG A 106 5.90 3.29 0.31
N VAL A 107 6.25 2.36 -0.58
CA VAL A 107 5.39 1.99 -1.70
C VAL A 107 4.14 1.26 -1.20
N ILE A 108 4.30 0.30 -0.29
CA ILE A 108 3.15 -0.44 0.28
C ILE A 108 2.28 0.47 1.14
N LEU A 109 2.85 1.32 2.00
CA LEU A 109 2.07 2.30 2.77
C LEU A 109 1.36 3.32 1.86
N SER A 110 1.91 3.63 0.69
CA SER A 110 1.21 4.41 -0.33
C SER A 110 -0.01 3.69 -0.90
N PHE A 111 -0.01 2.35 -0.97
CA PHE A 111 -1.20 1.57 -1.32
C PHE A 111 -2.21 1.57 -0.18
N GLU A 112 -1.75 1.34 1.05
CA GLU A 112 -2.62 1.36 2.24
C GLU A 112 -3.28 2.72 2.46
N ALA A 113 -2.56 3.83 2.23
CA ALA A 113 -3.11 5.17 2.32
C ALA A 113 -4.29 5.40 1.36
N MET A 114 -4.42 4.58 0.32
CA MET A 114 -5.53 4.65 -0.64
C MET A 114 -6.79 3.96 -0.13
N SER A 115 -6.74 3.35 1.06
CA SER A 115 -7.93 2.98 1.83
C SER A 115 -8.84 4.18 2.16
N VAL A 116 -8.38 5.41 1.92
CA VAL A 116 -9.23 6.62 1.85
C VAL A 116 -10.41 6.50 0.89
N PHE A 117 -10.39 5.57 -0.07
CA PHE A 117 -11.50 5.30 -0.98
C PHE A 117 -12.52 4.30 -0.42
N LEU A 118 -12.20 3.57 0.67
CA LEU A 118 -13.12 2.60 1.29
C LEU A 118 -14.45 3.19 1.77
N PRO A 119 -14.59 4.48 2.16
CA PRO A 119 -15.89 5.09 2.44
C PRO A 119 -16.90 5.01 1.30
N ILE A 120 -16.49 4.74 0.06
CA ILE A 120 -17.44 4.50 -1.04
C ILE A 120 -18.39 3.34 -0.72
N THR A 121 -17.99 2.41 0.16
CA THR A 121 -18.81 1.31 0.66
C THR A 121 -20.10 1.78 1.34
N PHE A 122 -20.16 3.00 1.92
CA PHE A 122 -21.40 3.57 2.46
C PHE A 122 -22.47 3.83 1.39
N ALA A 123 -22.07 3.99 0.13
CA ALA A 123 -22.99 4.22 -0.98
C ALA A 123 -23.40 2.91 -1.68
N LEU A 124 -22.88 1.75 -1.27
CA LEU A 124 -23.11 0.46 -1.90
C LEU A 124 -24.14 -0.36 -1.10
N ASN A 125 -24.94 -1.17 -1.82
CA ASN A 125 -25.81 -2.16 -1.18
C ASN A 125 -25.00 -3.43 -0.81
N THR A 126 -25.59 -4.32 -0.01
CA THR A 126 -24.91 -5.53 0.50
C THR A 126 -24.42 -6.46 -0.62
N GLU A 127 -25.17 -6.60 -1.71
CA GLU A 127 -24.74 -7.41 -2.86
C GLU A 127 -23.51 -6.81 -3.54
N MET A 128 -23.48 -5.48 -3.74
CA MET A 128 -22.34 -4.77 -4.32
C MET A 128 -21.11 -4.84 -3.42
N LEU A 129 -21.27 -4.82 -2.09
CA LEU A 129 -20.17 -5.03 -1.15
C LEU A 129 -19.50 -6.39 -1.34
N GLY A 130 -20.28 -7.43 -1.64
CA GLY A 130 -19.79 -8.77 -1.96
C GLY A 130 -18.85 -8.84 -3.16
N TYR A 131 -19.01 -7.94 -4.14
CA TYR A 131 -18.11 -7.84 -5.29
C TYR A 131 -16.98 -6.82 -5.08
N PHE A 132 -17.29 -5.71 -4.40
CA PHE A 132 -16.36 -4.61 -4.20
C PHE A 132 -15.13 -5.03 -3.40
N HIS A 133 -15.31 -5.68 -2.25
CA HIS A 133 -14.20 -6.05 -1.36
C HIS A 133 -13.21 -7.04 -2.02
N PRO A 134 -13.65 -8.15 -2.66
CA PRO A 134 -12.74 -9.02 -3.40
C PRO A 134 -12.03 -8.30 -4.56
N MET A 135 -12.73 -7.43 -5.29
CA MET A 135 -12.12 -6.66 -6.38
C MET A 135 -11.07 -5.68 -5.87
N PHE A 136 -11.37 -4.98 -4.77
CA PHE A 136 -10.43 -4.07 -4.09
C PHE A 136 -9.19 -4.81 -3.59
N LEU A 137 -9.38 -5.99 -2.98
CA LEU A 137 -8.28 -6.85 -2.53
C LEU A 137 -7.43 -7.36 -3.70
N ALA A 138 -8.06 -7.85 -4.77
CA ALA A 138 -7.37 -8.32 -5.96
C ALA A 138 -6.55 -7.20 -6.62
N TRP A 139 -7.10 -5.98 -6.65
CA TRP A 139 -6.40 -4.79 -7.12
C TRP A 139 -5.21 -4.43 -6.23
N TYR A 140 -5.37 -4.43 -4.90
CA TYR A 140 -4.29 -4.20 -3.95
C TYR A 140 -3.14 -5.22 -4.10
N LEU A 141 -3.48 -6.51 -4.22
CA LEU A 141 -2.48 -7.57 -4.41
C LEU A 141 -1.77 -7.41 -5.77
N SER A 142 -2.50 -7.04 -6.82
CA SER A 142 -1.91 -6.76 -8.13
C SER A 142 -0.92 -5.60 -8.08
N LEU A 143 -1.24 -4.52 -7.35
CA LEU A 143 -0.34 -3.39 -7.11
C LEU A 143 0.91 -3.81 -6.33
N SER A 144 0.74 -4.67 -5.32
CA SER A 144 1.85 -5.24 -4.56
C SER A 144 2.76 -6.11 -5.43
N ILE A 145 2.20 -6.95 -6.32
CA ILE A 145 2.97 -7.77 -7.28
C ILE A 145 3.73 -6.87 -8.24
N PHE A 146 3.08 -5.85 -8.79
CA PHE A 146 3.72 -4.86 -9.64
C PHE A 146 4.89 -4.18 -8.93
N ALA A 147 4.68 -3.71 -7.70
CA ALA A 147 5.73 -3.06 -6.92
C ALA A 147 6.92 -3.99 -6.67
N VAL A 148 6.68 -5.22 -6.20
CA VAL A 148 7.73 -6.21 -5.96
C VAL A 148 8.48 -6.53 -7.26
N SER A 149 7.78 -6.70 -8.38
CA SER A 149 8.40 -6.98 -9.68
C SER A 149 9.36 -5.87 -10.11
N LYS A 150 8.99 -4.60 -9.91
CA LYS A 150 9.80 -3.44 -10.30
C LYS A 150 10.91 -3.12 -9.32
N ILE A 151 10.67 -3.27 -8.01
CA ILE A 151 11.70 -3.09 -6.97
C ILE A 151 12.84 -4.10 -7.14
N LYS A 152 12.51 -5.34 -7.55
CA LYS A 152 13.50 -6.42 -7.70
C LYS A 152 14.03 -6.65 -9.10
N GLY A 153 13.24 -6.33 -10.13
CA GLY A 153 13.46 -6.83 -11.48
C GLY A 153 13.11 -8.31 -11.65
N TYR A 154 12.28 -8.87 -10.76
CA TYR A 154 11.74 -10.22 -10.94
C TYR A 154 10.66 -10.23 -12.02
N GLY A 155 10.48 -11.39 -12.67
CA GLY A 155 9.30 -11.62 -13.51
C GLY A 155 8.02 -11.58 -12.67
N TYR A 156 6.93 -11.10 -13.26
CA TYR A 156 5.63 -10.94 -12.60
C TYR A 156 5.15 -12.23 -11.89
N ILE A 157 5.41 -13.40 -12.48
CA ILE A 157 5.03 -14.70 -11.91
C ILE A 157 5.70 -14.93 -10.55
N LEU A 158 7.02 -14.73 -10.47
CA LEU A 158 7.76 -14.94 -9.22
C LEU A 158 7.35 -13.93 -8.16
N SER A 159 7.14 -12.66 -8.56
CA SER A 159 6.57 -11.64 -7.66
C SER A 159 5.17 -12.00 -7.19
N GLY A 160 4.36 -12.61 -8.04
CA GLY A 160 3.07 -13.20 -7.72
C GLY A 160 3.16 -14.21 -6.58
N PHE A 161 4.03 -15.22 -6.73
CA PHE A 161 4.23 -16.23 -5.68
C PHE A 161 4.69 -15.63 -4.35
N VAL A 162 5.62 -14.66 -4.38
CA VAL A 162 6.11 -14.01 -3.16
C VAL A 162 5.00 -13.23 -2.45
N VAL A 163 4.27 -12.40 -3.19
CA VAL A 163 3.19 -11.57 -2.62
C VAL A 163 2.06 -12.46 -2.12
N PHE A 164 1.68 -13.49 -2.88
CA PHE A 164 0.63 -14.42 -2.48
C PHE A 164 1.03 -15.20 -1.23
N ALA A 165 2.25 -15.73 -1.14
CA ALA A 165 2.74 -16.42 0.04
C ALA A 165 2.78 -15.50 1.26
N ALA A 166 3.27 -14.26 1.11
CA ALA A 166 3.26 -13.25 2.17
C ALA A 166 1.82 -12.95 2.63
N PHE A 167 0.89 -12.78 1.69
CA PHE A 167 -0.52 -12.50 2.00
C PHE A 167 -1.18 -13.65 2.75
N MET A 168 -1.01 -14.89 2.29
CA MET A 168 -1.57 -16.08 2.95
C MET A 168 -1.07 -16.19 4.39
N VAL A 169 0.22 -15.98 4.64
CA VAL A 169 0.77 -16.02 6.00
C VAL A 169 0.24 -14.86 6.84
N THR A 170 0.12 -13.64 6.29
CA THR A 170 -0.46 -12.50 7.02
C THR A 170 -1.91 -12.74 7.41
N VAL A 171 -2.75 -13.24 6.49
CA VAL A 171 -4.19 -13.50 6.77
C VAL A 171 -4.37 -14.64 7.77
N LEU A 172 -3.51 -15.65 7.74
CA LEU A 172 -3.52 -16.74 8.71
C LEU A 172 -2.87 -16.34 10.04
N PHE A 173 -2.14 -15.23 10.11
CA PHE A 173 -1.42 -14.82 11.33
C PHE A 173 -2.30 -14.75 12.58
N PRO A 174 -3.51 -14.14 12.56
CA PRO A 174 -4.40 -14.12 13.72
C PRO A 174 -4.84 -15.51 14.17
N SER A 175 -4.98 -16.47 13.24
CA SER A 175 -5.44 -17.82 13.55
C SER A 175 -4.42 -18.68 14.32
N PHE A 176 -3.16 -18.26 14.42
CA PHE A 176 -2.16 -18.94 15.23
C PHE A 176 -2.21 -18.59 16.73
N PHE A 177 -2.98 -17.57 17.11
CA PHE A 177 -3.08 -17.07 18.50
C PHE A 177 -4.46 -17.31 19.13
N ILE A 178 -5.31 -18.09 18.45
CA ILE A 178 -6.63 -18.58 18.90
C ILE A 178 -6.51 -20.07 19.20
#